data_AF-A0A1Y3YAG9-F1
#
_entry.id   AF-A0A1Y3YAG9-F1
#
_cell.length_a   1.000
_cell.length_b   1.000
_cell.length_c   1.000
_cell.angle_alpha   90.00
_cell.angle_beta   90.00
_cell.angle_gamma   90.00
#
_symmetry.space_group_name_H-M   'P 1'
#
loop_
_entity.id
_entity.type
_entity.pdbx_description
1 polymer ?
#
loop_
_entity_poly.entity_id
_entity_poly.type
_entity_poly.pdbx_seq_one_letter_code
_entity_poly.pdbx_strand_id
1 'polypeptide(L)'
;MFALITSLNACLGWLQAPIAQAAEDGWWPAVFAKRNERFGTPHFIILTIYVLCSIIILSGMNIGDVANIGNTLANCVQVILCLAIITMPKKIPEIWKRSQFHINDNAYTFLCILGVLVSAAFVYYECLEIQVGHIIGIFVYLAIACIYPIIRAKFHKIEINISYEEA
;
A
#
# COMPACT_ATOMS: atom_id res chain seq x y z
N MET A 1 -21.43 7.23 14.64
CA MET A 1 -21.12 5.78 14.65
C MET A 1 -21.39 5.10 13.31
N PHE A 2 -22.52 5.39 12.62
CA PHE A 2 -22.80 4.83 11.28
C PHE A 2 -21.67 5.04 10.27
N ALA A 3 -21.13 6.26 10.17
CA ALA A 3 -20.01 6.57 9.28
C ALA A 3 -18.77 5.68 9.50
N LEU A 4 -18.44 5.38 10.76
CA LEU A 4 -17.30 4.51 11.09
C LEU A 4 -17.56 3.07 10.64
N ILE A 5 -18.77 2.55 10.86
CA ILE A 5 -19.16 1.19 10.46
C ILE A 5 -19.13 1.06 8.94
N THR A 6 -19.64 2.05 8.21
CA THR A 6 -19.62 2.05 6.74
C THR A 6 -18.20 2.14 6.18
N SER A 7 -17.32 2.96 6.79
CA SER A 7 -15.92 3.04 6.39
C SER A 7 -15.16 1.74 6.67
N LEU A 8 -15.39 1.12 7.83
CA LEU A 8 -14.81 -0.19 8.17
C LEU A 8 -15.26 -1.26 7.18
N ASN A 9 -16.55 -1.29 6.84
CA ASN A 9 -17.09 -2.22 5.86
C ASN A 9 -16.48 -2.01 4.47
N ALA A 10 -16.28 -0.75 4.07
CA ALA A 10 -15.58 -0.43 2.83
C ALA A 10 -14.14 -0.98 2.86
N CYS A 11 -13.39 -0.77 3.94
CA CYS A 11 -12.02 -1.28 4.09
C CYS A 11 -11.92 -2.79 3.89
N LEU A 12 -12.85 -3.57 4.46
CA LEU A 12 -12.89 -5.03 4.23
C LEU A 12 -13.15 -5.39 2.76
N GLY A 13 -13.90 -4.55 2.04
CA GLY A 13 -14.23 -4.72 0.64
C GLY A 13 -13.05 -4.49 -0.32
N TRP A 14 -12.28 -3.41 -0.15
CA TRP A 14 -11.24 -3.04 -1.13
C TRP A 14 -9.83 -3.55 -0.79
N LEU A 15 -9.52 -3.83 0.49
CA LEU A 15 -8.18 -4.32 0.88
C LEU A 15 -7.81 -5.68 0.29
N GLN A 16 -8.81 -6.51 -0.03
CA GLN A 16 -8.59 -7.87 -0.51
C GLN A 16 -8.07 -7.96 -1.94
N ALA A 17 -8.49 -7.04 -2.81
CA ALA A 17 -8.15 -7.06 -4.24
C ALA A 17 -6.64 -6.87 -4.51
N PRO A 18 -5.94 -5.86 -3.95
CA PRO A 18 -4.51 -5.70 -4.21
C PRO A 18 -3.68 -6.85 -3.62
N ILE A 19 -4.10 -7.44 -2.50
CA ILE A 19 -3.40 -8.59 -1.91
C ILE A 19 -3.62 -9.85 -2.75
N ALA A 20 -4.82 -10.06 -3.27
CA ALA A 20 -5.12 -11.17 -4.18
C ALA A 20 -4.31 -11.06 -5.48
N GLN A 21 -4.28 -9.86 -6.10
CA GLN A 21 -3.45 -9.60 -7.29
C GLN A 21 -1.97 -9.87 -7.00
N ALA A 22 -1.45 -9.39 -5.87
CA ALA A 22 -0.07 -9.66 -5.49
C ALA A 22 0.19 -11.18 -5.28
N ALA A 23 -0.80 -11.95 -4.83
CA ALA A 23 -0.68 -13.41 -4.72
C ALA A 23 -0.72 -14.10 -6.10
N GLU A 24 -1.56 -13.62 -7.02
CA GLU A 24 -1.65 -14.11 -8.41
C GLU A 24 -0.36 -13.84 -9.20
N ASP A 25 0.22 -12.65 -9.04
CA ASP A 25 1.52 -12.27 -9.61
C ASP A 25 2.71 -13.03 -8.99
N GLY A 26 2.44 -13.86 -7.97
CA GLY A 26 3.46 -14.62 -7.29
C GLY A 26 4.36 -13.79 -6.39
N TRP A 27 3.87 -12.67 -5.81
CA TRP A 27 4.48 -11.92 -4.69
C TRP A 27 4.06 -12.43 -3.31
N TRP A 28 2.97 -13.20 -3.22
CA TRP A 28 2.48 -13.85 -1.99
C TRP A 28 2.25 -15.36 -2.22
N PRO A 29 2.04 -16.18 -1.18
CA PRO A 29 1.63 -17.57 -1.35
C PRO A 29 0.33 -17.69 -2.15
N ALA A 30 0.25 -18.64 -3.09
CA ALA A 30 -0.92 -18.84 -3.96
C ALA A 30 -2.22 -19.13 -3.18
N VAL A 31 -2.12 -19.55 -1.92
CA VAL A 31 -3.27 -19.74 -1.02
C VAL A 31 -4.07 -18.45 -0.84
N PHE A 32 -3.43 -17.28 -0.88
CA PHE A 32 -4.10 -15.98 -0.77
C PHE A 32 -4.88 -15.61 -2.03
N ALA A 33 -4.45 -16.10 -3.21
CA ALA A 33 -5.20 -15.94 -4.46
C ALA A 33 -6.42 -16.89 -4.54
N LYS A 34 -6.53 -17.87 -3.63
CA LYS A 34 -7.64 -18.84 -3.66
C LYS A 34 -8.95 -18.15 -3.29
N ARG A 35 -9.84 -18.07 -4.29
CA ARG A 35 -11.22 -17.61 -4.13
C ARG A 35 -12.15 -18.77 -3.80
N ASN A 36 -13.20 -18.50 -3.05
CA ASN A 36 -14.24 -19.48 -2.77
C ASN A 36 -15.14 -19.66 -4.00
N GLU A 37 -15.46 -20.92 -4.30
CA GLU A 37 -16.23 -21.31 -5.49
C GLU A 37 -17.66 -20.75 -5.50
N ARG A 38 -18.27 -20.56 -4.32
CA ARG A 38 -19.65 -20.08 -4.18
C ARG A 38 -19.78 -18.56 -4.20
N PHE A 39 -18.81 -17.85 -3.62
CA PHE A 39 -18.91 -16.41 -3.36
C PHE A 39 -17.83 -15.57 -4.07
N GLY A 40 -16.84 -16.20 -4.69
CA GLY A 40 -15.75 -15.52 -5.39
C GLY A 40 -14.79 -14.74 -4.48
N THR A 41 -14.95 -14.82 -3.16
CA THR A 41 -14.16 -14.03 -2.20
C THR A 41 -12.88 -14.75 -1.76
N PRO A 42 -11.75 -14.03 -1.58
CA PRO A 42 -10.50 -14.57 -1.04
C PRO A 42 -10.58 -14.71 0.48
N HIS A 43 -11.13 -15.84 0.95
CA HIS A 43 -11.43 -16.06 2.36
C HIS A 43 -10.18 -16.04 3.26
N PHE A 44 -9.04 -16.52 2.76
CA PHE A 44 -7.78 -16.53 3.52
C PHE A 44 -7.24 -15.12 3.77
N ILE A 45 -7.45 -14.19 2.83
CA ILE A 45 -7.08 -12.78 3.02
C ILE A 45 -7.95 -12.16 4.10
N ILE A 46 -9.28 -12.34 4.01
CA ILE A 46 -10.24 -11.81 4.98
C ILE A 46 -9.96 -12.36 6.38
N LEU A 47 -9.71 -13.67 6.50
CA LEU A 47 -9.36 -14.31 7.77
C LEU A 47 -8.08 -13.73 8.37
N THR A 48 -7.06 -13.48 7.55
CA THR A 48 -5.79 -12.91 8.01
C THR A 48 -5.97 -11.49 8.51
N ILE A 49 -6.72 -10.65 7.79
CA ILE A 49 -7.08 -9.30 8.23
C ILE A 49 -7.83 -9.36 9.57
N TYR A 50 -8.82 -10.25 9.69
CA TYR A 50 -9.58 -10.42 10.92
C TYR A 50 -8.71 -10.80 12.12
N VAL A 51 -7.80 -11.77 11.95
CA VAL A 51 -6.87 -12.20 13.01
C VAL A 51 -5.94 -11.06 13.41
N LEU A 52 -5.35 -10.34 12.46
CA LEU A 52 -4.46 -9.22 12.74
C LEU A 52 -5.18 -8.09 13.48
N CYS A 53 -6.38 -7.68 13.02
CA CYS A 53 -7.19 -6.67 13.70
C CYS A 53 -7.58 -7.12 15.11
N SER A 54 -7.94 -8.41 15.28
CA SER A 54 -8.28 -8.96 16.60
C SER A 54 -7.11 -8.91 17.56
N ILE A 55 -5.89 -9.23 17.10
CA ILE A 55 -4.67 -9.14 17.91
C ILE A 55 -4.43 -7.70 18.37
N ILE A 56 -4.57 -6.71 17.47
CA ILE A 56 -4.39 -5.30 17.82
C ILE A 56 -5.41 -4.87 18.89
N ILE A 57 -6.69 -5.23 18.71
CA ILE A 57 -7.75 -4.91 19.67
C ILE A 57 -7.48 -5.57 21.04
N LEU A 58 -7.14 -6.86 21.05
CA LEU A 58 -6.88 -7.62 22.28
C LEU A 58 -5.59 -7.19 22.99
N SER A 59 -4.64 -6.60 22.26
CA SER A 59 -3.40 -6.06 22.85
C SER A 59 -3.64 -4.85 23.75
N GLY A 60 -4.81 -4.21 23.67
CA GLY A 60 -5.14 -3.02 24.45
C GLY A 60 -4.42 -1.75 24.00
N MET A 61 -3.86 -1.73 22.79
CA MET A 61 -3.20 -0.55 22.21
C MET A 61 -4.18 0.62 22.12
N ASN A 62 -3.70 1.83 22.42
CA ASN A 62 -4.53 3.02 22.32
C ASN A 62 -4.90 3.30 20.86
N ILE A 63 -6.14 3.72 20.62
CA ILE A 63 -6.63 4.07 19.28
C ILE A 63 -5.78 5.19 18.65
N GLY A 64 -5.28 6.14 19.45
CA GLY A 64 -4.39 7.19 19.00
C GLY A 64 -3.07 6.65 18.45
N ASP A 65 -2.44 5.70 19.16
CA ASP A 65 -1.19 5.08 18.71
C ASP A 65 -1.40 4.29 17.41
N VAL A 66 -2.50 3.53 17.32
CA VAL A 66 -2.86 2.79 16.10
C VAL A 66 -3.05 3.74 14.92
N ALA A 67 -3.73 4.88 15.14
CA ALA A 67 -3.95 5.89 14.13
C ALA A 67 -2.63 6.52 13.65
N ASN A 68 -1.74 6.90 14.58
CA ASN A 68 -0.46 7.52 14.25
C ASN A 68 0.48 6.55 13.51
N ILE A 69 0.52 5.27 13.93
CA ILE A 69 1.26 4.21 13.21
C ILE A 69 0.72 4.05 11.79
N GLY A 70 -0.61 3.97 11.65
CA GLY A 70 -1.28 3.86 10.35
C GLY A 70 -0.99 5.04 9.42
N ASN A 71 -1.11 6.26 9.93
CA ASN A 71 -0.83 7.49 9.17
C ASN A 71 0.63 7.58 8.76
N THR A 72 1.56 7.26 9.66
CA THR A 72 3.00 7.25 9.36
C THR A 72 3.31 6.26 8.24
N LEU A 73 2.79 5.03 8.31
CA LEU A 73 2.96 4.03 7.27
C LEU A 73 2.35 4.49 5.93
N ALA A 74 1.15 5.06 5.95
CA ALA A 74 0.50 5.57 4.76
C ALA A 74 1.31 6.70 4.10
N ASN A 75 1.83 7.64 4.89
CA ASN A 75 2.69 8.73 4.39
C ASN A 75 4.02 8.20 3.85
N CYS A 76 4.63 7.18 4.48
CA CYS A 76 5.81 6.51 3.94
C CYS A 76 5.53 5.86 2.58
N VAL A 77 4.40 5.17 2.43
CA VAL A 77 3.97 4.60 1.14
C VAL A 77 3.72 5.70 0.12
N GLN A 78 3.12 6.81 0.53
CA GLN A 78 2.88 7.98 -0.34
C GLN A 78 4.19 8.55 -0.89
N VAL A 79 5.24 8.67 -0.08
CA VAL A 79 6.57 9.10 -0.53
C VAL A 79 7.11 8.17 -1.62
N ILE A 80 7.04 6.85 -1.40
CA ILE A 80 7.53 5.84 -2.36
C ILE A 80 6.72 5.92 -3.66
N LEU A 81 5.40 6.07 -3.55
CA LEU A 81 4.50 6.15 -4.69
C LEU A 81 4.78 7.41 -5.51
N CYS A 82 4.91 8.58 -4.86
CA CYS A 82 5.28 9.83 -5.54
C CYS A 82 6.65 9.73 -6.23
N LEU A 83 7.63 9.04 -5.64
CA LEU A 83 8.92 8.80 -6.29
C LEU A 83 8.80 7.86 -7.50
N ALA A 84 7.99 6.81 -7.40
CA ALA A 84 7.80 5.84 -8.47
C ALA A 84 7.13 6.48 -9.71
N ILE A 85 6.08 7.27 -9.48
CA ILE A 85 5.30 7.89 -10.57
C ILE A 85 6.08 8.98 -11.31
N ILE A 86 7.12 9.60 -10.73
CA ILE A 86 8.02 10.53 -11.47
C ILE A 86 8.58 9.87 -12.74
N THR A 87 8.76 8.55 -12.73
CA THR A 87 9.29 7.82 -13.89
C THR A 87 8.23 7.49 -14.95
N MET A 88 6.95 7.78 -14.69
CA MET A 88 5.82 7.46 -15.58
C MET A 88 5.98 8.04 -17.00
N PRO A 89 6.31 9.35 -17.20
CA PRO A 89 6.48 9.91 -18.54
C PRO A 89 7.61 9.24 -19.34
N LYS A 90 8.61 8.67 -18.66
CA LYS A 90 9.74 7.97 -19.29
C LYS A 90 9.46 6.50 -19.58
N LYS A 91 8.74 5.81 -18.68
CA LYS A 91 8.49 4.36 -18.79
C LYS A 91 7.31 4.02 -19.70
N ILE A 92 6.25 4.83 -19.67
CA ILE A 92 5.03 4.61 -20.47
C ILE A 92 4.62 5.88 -21.23
N PRO A 93 5.48 6.40 -22.13
CA PRO A 93 5.26 7.69 -22.79
C PRO A 93 4.00 7.70 -23.67
N GLU A 94 3.63 6.58 -24.28
CA GLU A 94 2.46 6.50 -25.17
C GLU A 94 1.14 6.65 -24.39
N ILE A 95 1.03 5.96 -23.25
CA ILE A 95 -0.14 6.06 -22.37
C ILE A 95 -0.18 7.44 -21.71
N TRP A 96 0.96 7.96 -21.26
CA TRP A 96 1.04 9.28 -20.65
C TRP A 96 0.58 10.41 -21.60
N LYS A 97 0.97 10.35 -22.88
CA LYS A 97 0.54 11.33 -23.89
C LYS A 97 -0.94 11.27 -24.23
N ARG A 98 -1.57 10.10 -24.10
CA ARG A 98 -3.01 9.90 -24.33
C ARG A 98 -3.87 10.14 -23.08
N SER A 99 -3.25 10.33 -21.92
CA SER A 99 -3.96 10.52 -20.65
C SER A 99 -4.82 11.78 -20.67
N GLN A 100 -6.06 11.67 -20.17
CA GLN A 100 -6.96 12.81 -19.99
C GLN A 100 -6.40 13.87 -19.02
N PHE A 101 -5.49 13.47 -18.12
CA PHE A 101 -4.83 14.34 -17.15
C PHE A 101 -3.39 14.71 -17.56
N HIS A 102 -3.06 14.61 -18.85
CA HIS A 102 -1.74 14.98 -19.36
C HIS A 102 -1.45 16.46 -19.08
N ILE A 103 -0.29 16.71 -18.47
CA ILE A 103 0.28 18.05 -18.26
C ILE A 103 1.73 18.05 -18.74
N ASN A 104 2.33 19.23 -18.88
CA ASN A 104 3.74 19.34 -19.25
C ASN A 104 4.62 18.52 -18.29
N ASP A 105 5.49 17.67 -18.84
CA ASP A 105 6.34 16.72 -18.11
C ASP A 105 7.17 17.40 -16.99
N ASN A 106 7.62 18.64 -17.22
CA ASN A 106 8.36 19.42 -16.22
C ASN A 106 7.46 19.85 -15.05
N ALA A 107 6.22 20.26 -15.33
CA ALA A 107 5.25 20.63 -14.31
C ALA A 107 4.79 19.38 -13.53
N TYR A 108 4.59 18.25 -14.21
CA TYR A 108 4.31 16.96 -13.58
C TYR A 108 5.41 16.54 -12.61
N THR A 109 6.65 16.56 -13.08
CA THR A 109 7.81 16.19 -12.26
C THR A 109 7.94 17.10 -11.05
N PHE A 110 7.72 18.42 -11.23
CA PHE A 110 7.72 19.38 -10.12
C PHE A 110 6.63 19.07 -9.08
N LEU A 111 5.39 18.82 -9.51
CA LEU A 111 4.28 18.46 -8.60
C LEU A 111 4.57 17.17 -7.84
N CYS A 112 5.16 16.17 -8.50
CA CYS A 112 5.54 14.93 -7.83
C CYS A 112 6.64 15.14 -6.79
N ILE A 113 7.68 15.95 -7.11
CA ILE A 113 8.74 16.30 -6.14
C ILE A 113 8.15 17.08 -4.96
N LEU A 114 7.23 18.01 -5.20
CA LEU A 114 6.53 18.72 -4.14
C LEU A 114 5.75 17.75 -3.25
N GLY A 115 5.04 16.78 -3.84
CA GLY A 115 4.34 15.73 -3.11
C GLY A 115 5.28 14.88 -2.24
N VAL A 116 6.46 14.54 -2.74
CA VAL A 116 7.51 13.85 -1.97
C VAL A 116 7.94 14.70 -0.78
N LEU A 117 8.24 15.99 -0.99
CA LEU A 117 8.69 16.89 0.08
C LEU A 117 7.64 17.06 1.18
N VAL A 118 6.37 17.28 0.79
CA VAL A 118 5.26 17.42 1.74
C VAL A 118 5.05 16.13 2.53
N SER A 119 4.98 14.99 1.83
CA SER A 119 4.78 13.69 2.49
C SER A 119 5.95 13.35 3.42
N ALA A 120 7.19 13.66 3.02
CA ALA A 120 8.37 13.47 3.87
C ALA A 120 8.36 14.37 5.11
N ALA A 121 7.89 15.61 4.98
CA ALA A 121 7.72 16.51 6.12
C ALA A 121 6.66 15.98 7.11
N PHE A 122 5.55 15.41 6.62
CA PHE A 122 4.56 14.74 7.45
C PHE A 122 5.15 13.53 8.17
N VAL A 123 5.87 12.65 7.47
CA VAL A 123 6.55 11.50 8.12
C VAL A 123 7.49 11.96 9.22
N TYR A 124 8.25 13.04 8.98
CA TYR A 124 9.14 13.60 10.00
C TYR A 124 8.37 14.09 11.22
N TYR A 125 7.29 14.83 11.02
CA TYR A 125 6.46 15.35 12.10
C TYR A 125 5.81 14.22 12.92
N GLU A 126 5.23 13.22 12.25
CA GLU A 126 4.62 12.05 12.91
C GLU A 126 5.65 11.24 13.71
N CYS A 127 6.89 11.12 13.21
CA CYS A 127 7.98 10.49 13.94
C CYS A 127 8.36 11.22 15.24
N LEU A 128 8.03 12.51 15.40
CA LEU A 128 8.28 13.24 16.64
C LEU A 128 7.17 13.02 17.68
N GLU A 129 5.96 12.70 17.24
CA GLU A 129 4.79 12.50 18.12
C GLU A 129 4.68 11.05 18.63
N ILE A 130 5.24 10.09 17.89
CA ILE A 130 5.12 8.67 18.20
C ILE A 130 6.19 8.20 19.19
N GLN A 131 5.84 7.26 20.07
CA GLN A 131 6.81 6.62 20.97
C GLN A 131 7.90 5.88 20.18
N VAL A 132 9.15 6.01 20.63
CA VAL A 132 10.35 5.41 19.98
C VAL A 132 10.19 3.92 19.68
N GLY A 133 9.51 3.16 20.54
CA GLY A 133 9.25 1.73 20.31
C GLY A 133 8.44 1.45 19.04
N HIS A 134 7.41 2.27 18.77
CA HIS A 134 6.60 2.13 17.56
C HIS A 134 7.36 2.60 16.32
N ILE A 135 8.19 3.64 16.43
CA ILE A 135 9.06 4.11 15.33
C ILE A 135 9.99 2.99 14.87
N ILE A 136 10.65 2.30 15.80
CA ILE A 136 11.52 1.16 15.47
C ILE A 136 10.71 0.08 14.75
N GLY A 137 9.51 -0.25 15.23
CA GLY A 137 8.63 -1.21 14.58
C GLY A 137 8.27 -0.82 13.14
N ILE A 138 7.97 0.45 12.90
CA ILE A 138 7.66 0.99 11.56
C ILE A 138 8.88 0.86 10.64
N PHE A 139 10.07 1.27 11.09
CA PHE A 139 11.29 1.16 10.27
C PHE A 139 11.66 -0.28 9.95
N VAL A 140 11.51 -1.20 10.92
CA VAL A 140 11.71 -2.64 10.68
C VAL A 140 10.71 -3.16 9.66
N TYR A 141 9.43 -2.79 9.78
CA TYR A 141 8.40 -3.16 8.82
C TYR A 141 8.70 -2.62 7.41
N LEU A 142 9.09 -1.35 7.29
CA LEU A 142 9.47 -0.73 6.01
C LEU A 142 10.71 -1.40 5.40
N ALA A 143 11.72 -1.71 6.22
CA ALA A 143 12.90 -2.42 5.74
C ALA A 143 12.53 -3.80 5.18
N ILE A 144 11.67 -4.57 5.89
CA ILE A 144 11.16 -5.85 5.40
C ILE A 144 10.37 -5.66 4.10
N ALA A 145 9.48 -4.66 4.04
CA ALA A 145 8.66 -4.36 2.88
C ALA A 145 9.48 -3.96 1.64
N CYS A 146 10.66 -3.36 1.81
CA CYS A 146 11.58 -3.05 0.71
C CYS A 146 12.48 -4.23 0.33
N ILE A 147 13.00 -4.97 1.32
CA ILE A 147 13.95 -6.08 1.09
C ILE A 147 13.24 -7.30 0.50
N TYR A 148 12.05 -7.62 0.99
CA TYR A 148 11.31 -8.82 0.58
C TYR A 148 11.02 -8.85 -0.93
N PRO A 149 10.50 -7.78 -1.56
CA PRO A 149 10.31 -7.74 -3.01
C PRO A 149 11.61 -7.92 -3.79
N ILE A 150 12.71 -7.29 -3.34
CA ILE A 150 14.02 -7.38 -4.02
C ILE A 150 14.54 -8.81 -4.01
N ILE A 151 14.45 -9.51 -2.87
CA ILE A 151 14.83 -10.91 -2.76
C ILE A 151 13.92 -11.76 -3.64
N ARG A 152 12.60 -11.61 -3.52
CA ARG A 152 11.64 -12.44 -4.25
C ARG A 152 11.77 -12.27 -5.78
N ALA A 153 12.01 -11.04 -6.25
CA ALA A 153 12.25 -10.75 -7.66
C ALA A 153 13.55 -11.38 -8.20
N LYS A 154 14.54 -11.63 -7.32
CA LYS A 154 15.81 -12.26 -7.71
C LYS A 154 15.75 -13.79 -7.71
N PHE A 155 14.95 -14.39 -6.83
CA PHE A 155 14.96 -15.84 -6.59
C PHE A 155 13.76 -16.60 -7.16
N HIS A 156 12.65 -15.93 -7.49
CA HIS A 156 11.46 -16.56 -8.07
C HIS A 156 11.05 -15.85 -9.36
N LYS A 157 10.53 -16.62 -10.34
CA LYS A 157 9.87 -16.04 -11.52
C LYS A 157 8.55 -15.41 -11.05
N ILE A 158 8.56 -14.09 -10.93
CA ILE A 158 7.37 -13.28 -10.70
C ILE A 158 6.81 -12.95 -12.08
N GLU A 159 5.60 -13.43 -12.36
CA GLU A 159 4.87 -13.11 -13.59
C GLU A 159 3.88 -12.00 -13.24
N ILE A 160 4.29 -10.75 -13.45
CA ILE A 160 3.40 -9.60 -13.22
C ILE A 160 2.38 -9.59 -14.36
N ASN A 161 1.12 -9.90 -14.05
CA ASN A 161 0.05 -9.77 -15.02
C ASN A 161 -0.29 -8.29 -15.22
N ILE A 162 -0.50 -7.90 -16.47
CA ILE A 162 -0.84 -6.52 -16.82
C ILE A 162 -2.24 -6.23 -16.27
N SER A 163 -2.34 -5.39 -15.24
CA SER A 163 -3.62 -5.11 -14.56
C SER A 163 -4.32 -3.83 -15.03
N TYR A 164 -3.78 -3.11 -16.02
CA TYR A 164 -4.42 -1.91 -16.56
C TYR A 164 -5.29 -2.28 -17.77
N GLU A 165 -6.56 -1.87 -17.74
CA GLU A 165 -7.44 -1.93 -18.90
C GLU A 165 -7.04 -0.81 -19.87
N GLU A 166 -6.89 -1.13 -21.17
CA GLU A 166 -6.75 -0.11 -22.21
C GLU A 166 -8.07 0.68 -22.29
N ALA A 167 -8.00 1.98 -21.99
CA ALA A 167 -9.13 2.90 -22.06
C ALA A 167 -9.48 3.27 -23.50
#